data_AF-A0A9R1GYE7-F1
#
_entry.id   AF-A0A9R1GYE7-F1
#
_cell.length_a   1.000
_cell.length_b   1.000
_cell.length_c   1.000
_cell.angle_alpha   90.00
_cell.angle_beta   90.00
_cell.angle_gamma   90.00
#
_symmetry.space_group_name_H-M   'P 1'
#
loop_
_entity.id
_entity.type
_entity.pdbx_description
1 polymer ?
#
loop_
_entity_poly.entity_id
_entity_poly.type
_entity_poly.pdbx_seq_one_letter_code
_entity_poly.pdbx_strand_id
1 'polypeptide(L)'
;MRTSILLLLAALGAVSIIATPTALDGEWQPIKNVTDPHVQDLGSWAVAQHNKVSISRLRSAMVLSGEVQIVAGVEYRLDVQALQGDGKDAMYKAEVFEQGWPTNTTRNLISFE
;
A
#
# COMPACT_ATOMS: atom_id res chain seq x y z
N MET A 1 -14.81 51.68 23.50
CA MET A 1 -15.18 51.29 22.13
C MET A 1 -13.89 50.98 21.37
N ARG A 2 -13.91 49.90 20.58
CA ARG A 2 -12.95 49.52 19.53
C ARG A 2 -11.62 48.93 20.03
N THR A 3 -11.63 47.64 20.39
CA THR A 3 -11.26 46.49 19.53
C THR A 3 -9.80 46.48 19.13
N SER A 4 -9.06 45.44 19.54
CA SER A 4 -8.00 44.85 18.73
C SER A 4 -7.71 43.43 19.24
N ILE A 5 -8.34 42.46 18.57
CA ILE A 5 -8.08 41.03 18.68
C ILE A 5 -6.84 40.76 17.82
N LEU A 6 -5.77 40.23 18.41
CA LEU A 6 -4.63 39.69 17.66
C LEU A 6 -4.69 38.16 17.74
N LEU A 7 -5.31 37.55 16.73
CA LEU A 7 -5.23 36.12 16.47
C LEU A 7 -3.93 35.85 15.70
N LEU A 8 -2.89 35.37 16.38
CA LEU A 8 -1.74 34.76 15.71
C LEU A 8 -2.08 33.30 15.41
N LEU A 9 -2.48 33.00 14.16
CA LEU A 9 -2.44 31.65 13.63
C LEU A 9 -0.99 31.33 13.25
N ALA A 10 -0.30 30.57 14.12
CA ALA A 10 0.93 29.90 13.74
C ALA A 10 0.58 28.61 12.98
N ALA A 11 0.55 28.69 11.65
CA ALA A 11 0.47 27.51 10.79
C ALA A 11 1.84 26.81 10.79
N LEU A 12 2.02 25.79 11.64
CA LEU A 12 3.11 24.84 11.48
C LEU A 12 2.79 23.96 10.26
N GLY A 13 3.39 24.30 9.12
CA GLY A 13 3.45 23.40 7.97
C GLY A 13 4.27 22.18 8.34
N ALA A 14 3.62 21.02 8.47
CA ALA A 14 4.32 19.74 8.49
C ALA A 14 4.92 19.52 7.10
N VAL A 15 6.24 19.69 6.97
CA VAL A 15 6.98 19.29 5.77
C VAL A 15 7.12 17.78 5.84
N SER A 16 6.20 17.07 5.19
CA SER A 16 6.36 15.64 4.93
C SER A 16 7.49 15.47 3.93
N ILE A 17 8.67 15.06 4.39
CA ILE A 17 9.75 14.62 3.53
C ILE A 17 9.26 13.30 2.91
N ILE A 18 8.65 13.38 1.72
CA ILE A 18 8.37 12.20 0.92
C ILE A 18 9.73 11.74 0.40
N ALA A 19 10.31 10.76 1.09
CA ALA A 19 11.47 10.04 0.58
C ALA A 19 11.01 9.28 -0.67
N THR A 20 11.12 9.90 -1.84
CA THR A 20 10.94 9.19 -3.10
C THR A 20 12.03 8.14 -3.19
N PRO A 21 11.71 6.84 -3.22
CA PRO A 21 12.72 5.83 -3.46
C PRO A 21 13.30 6.09 -4.86
N THR A 22 14.58 6.46 -4.91
CA THR A 22 15.39 6.38 -6.14
C THR A 22 15.59 4.90 -6.44
N ALA A 23 14.58 4.28 -7.05
CA ALA A 23 14.72 2.95 -7.63
C ALA A 23 15.34 3.10 -9.02
N LEU A 24 16.33 2.26 -9.32
CA LEU A 24 16.84 2.09 -10.67
C LEU A 24 15.77 1.31 -11.43
N ASP A 25 15.24 1.87 -12.51
CA ASP A 25 14.15 1.28 -13.29
C ASP A 25 14.43 -0.20 -13.62
N GLY A 26 13.46 -1.08 -13.29
CA GLY A 26 13.46 -2.49 -13.66
C GLY A 26 14.11 -3.49 -12.69
N GLU A 27 14.68 -3.06 -11.57
CA GLU A 27 15.20 -3.98 -10.53
C GLU A 27 14.22 -4.09 -9.35
N TRP A 28 13.98 -5.33 -8.89
CA TRP A 28 13.24 -5.58 -7.65
C TRP A 28 14.05 -5.11 -6.44
N GLN A 29 13.43 -4.30 -5.61
CA GLN A 29 14.02 -3.78 -4.38
C GLN A 29 13.13 -4.14 -3.19
N PRO A 30 13.70 -4.52 -2.04
CA PRO A 30 12.91 -4.81 -0.86
C PRO A 30 12.14 -3.56 -0.39
N ILE A 31 10.88 -3.73 -0.02
CA ILE A 31 10.06 -2.68 0.57
C ILE A 31 10.61 -2.37 1.97
N LYS A 32 11.18 -1.18 2.14
CA LYS A 32 11.83 -0.77 3.39
C LYS A 32 10.86 -0.55 4.55
N ASN A 33 9.68 -0.01 4.25
CA ASN A 33 8.65 0.26 5.24
C ASN A 33 7.36 -0.49 4.86
N VAL A 34 7.26 -1.74 5.29
CA VAL A 34 6.05 -2.54 5.05
C VAL A 34 4.85 -2.01 5.84
N THR A 35 5.07 -1.26 6.91
CA THR A 35 4.01 -0.61 7.70
C THR A 35 3.50 0.68 7.09
N ASP A 36 4.02 1.09 5.93
CA ASP A 36 3.48 2.20 5.16
C ASP A 36 1.98 1.93 4.87
N PRO A 37 1.08 2.89 5.18
CA PRO A 37 -0.35 2.73 4.97
C PRO A 37 -0.71 2.34 3.53
N HIS A 38 0.04 2.80 2.54
CA HIS A 38 -0.16 2.44 1.13
C HIS A 38 0.14 0.96 0.89
N VAL A 39 1.23 0.45 1.44
CA VAL A 39 1.62 -0.96 1.31
C VAL A 39 0.59 -1.87 1.98
N GLN A 40 0.11 -1.51 3.18
CA GLN A 40 -0.94 -2.26 3.87
C GLN A 40 -2.28 -2.21 3.12
N ASP A 41 -2.61 -1.07 2.51
CA ASP A 41 -3.79 -0.92 1.66
C ASP A 41 -3.71 -1.78 0.39
N LEU A 42 -2.53 -1.91 -0.24
CA LEU A 42 -2.32 -2.82 -1.37
C LEU A 42 -2.58 -4.28 -0.98
N GLY A 43 -2.08 -4.74 0.17
CA GLY A 43 -2.36 -6.09 0.67
C GLY A 43 -3.85 -6.32 0.92
N SER A 44 -4.51 -5.36 1.57
CA SER A 44 -5.96 -5.40 1.84
C SER A 44 -6.78 -5.42 0.55
N TRP A 45 -6.39 -4.59 -0.42
CA TRP A 45 -7.02 -4.52 -1.73
C TRP A 45 -6.85 -5.84 -2.50
N ALA A 46 -5.66 -6.44 -2.49
CA ALA A 46 -5.39 -7.71 -3.17
C ALA A 46 -6.25 -8.85 -2.61
N VAL A 47 -6.34 -8.97 -1.28
CA VAL A 47 -7.23 -9.93 -0.62
C VAL A 47 -8.69 -9.69 -1.02
N ALA A 48 -9.14 -8.44 -1.06
CA ALA A 48 -10.49 -8.10 -1.48
C ALA A 48 -10.77 -8.49 -2.94
N GLN A 49 -9.81 -8.31 -3.86
CA GLN A 49 -9.96 -8.76 -5.25
C GLN A 49 -10.00 -10.29 -5.35
N HIS A 50 -9.11 -11.00 -4.67
CA HIS A 50 -9.12 -12.47 -4.64
C HIS A 50 -10.46 -13.01 -4.13
N ASN A 51 -11.00 -12.43 -3.06
CA ASN A 51 -12.28 -12.83 -2.48
C ASN A 51 -13.49 -12.64 -3.40
N LYS A 52 -13.41 -11.81 -4.45
CA LYS A 52 -14.50 -11.69 -5.45
C LYS A 52 -14.65 -12.93 -6.31
N VAL A 53 -13.58 -13.70 -6.46
CA VAL A 53 -13.53 -14.88 -7.33
C VAL A 53 -13.29 -16.20 -6.58
N SER A 54 -12.98 -16.12 -5.29
CA SER A 54 -12.62 -17.27 -4.43
C SER A 54 -13.68 -17.60 -3.38
N ILE A 55 -13.81 -18.90 -3.08
CA ILE A 55 -14.73 -19.42 -2.05
C ILE A 55 -14.14 -19.24 -0.63
N SER A 56 -12.81 -19.11 -0.51
CA SER A 56 -12.08 -19.17 0.77
C SER A 56 -12.33 -18.00 1.72
N ARG A 57 -12.91 -16.88 1.24
CA ARG A 57 -13.30 -15.69 2.03
C ARG A 57 -12.28 -15.31 3.12
N LEU A 58 -11.10 -14.93 2.68
CA LEU A 58 -10.02 -14.45 3.56
C LEU A 58 -10.46 -13.17 4.30
N ARG A 59 -10.03 -13.03 5.55
CA ARG A 59 -10.37 -11.91 6.43
C ARG A 59 -9.07 -11.30 6.95
N SER A 60 -9.05 -9.97 7.10
CA SER A 60 -7.84 -9.20 7.41
C SER A 60 -6.67 -9.46 6.44
N ALA A 61 -5.82 -8.45 6.28
CA ALA A 61 -4.61 -8.59 5.48
C ALA A 61 -3.54 -7.76 6.16
N MET A 62 -2.37 -8.35 6.39
CA MET A 62 -1.20 -7.65 6.88
C MET A 62 -0.03 -7.99 5.97
N VAL A 63 0.58 -6.97 5.37
CA VAL A 63 1.81 -7.16 4.60
C VAL A 63 2.97 -7.27 5.58
N LEU A 64 3.71 -8.38 5.50
CA LEU A 64 4.86 -8.65 6.37
C LEU A 64 6.20 -8.33 5.70
N SER A 65 6.27 -8.56 4.39
CA SER A 65 7.43 -8.32 3.54
C SER A 65 6.99 -8.11 2.11
N GLY A 66 7.93 -7.69 1.27
CA GLY A 66 7.68 -7.60 -0.14
C GLY A 66 8.80 -6.90 -0.88
N GLU A 67 8.66 -6.89 -2.19
CA GLU A 67 9.56 -6.24 -3.12
C GLU A 67 8.75 -5.29 -4.01
N VAL A 68 9.42 -4.25 -4.50
CA VAL A 68 8.86 -3.25 -5.41
C VAL A 68 9.84 -3.04 -6.55
N GLN A 69 9.31 -2.86 -7.76
CA GLN A 69 10.09 -2.38 -8.90
C GLN A 69 9.35 -1.24 -9.60
N ILE A 70 10.13 -0.31 -10.16
CA ILE A 70 9.61 0.78 -10.98
C ILE A 70 9.84 0.41 -12.45
N VAL A 71 8.76 0.42 -13.23
CA VAL A 71 8.74 0.14 -14.67
C VAL A 71 7.95 1.26 -15.37
N ALA A 72 7.11 0.96 -16.37
CA ALA A 72 6.10 1.91 -16.87
C ALA A 72 4.90 2.11 -15.88
N GLY A 73 5.19 2.05 -14.59
CA GLY A 73 4.29 1.97 -13.45
C GLY A 73 5.04 1.44 -12.22
N VAL A 74 4.32 0.96 -11.22
CA VAL A 74 4.90 0.34 -10.02
C VAL A 74 4.37 -1.07 -9.87
N GLU A 75 5.25 -2.05 -9.79
CA GLU A 75 4.89 -3.44 -9.48
C GLU A 75 5.33 -3.79 -8.06
N TYR A 76 4.44 -4.45 -7.33
CA TYR A 76 4.67 -4.92 -5.97
C TYR A 76 4.50 -6.43 -5.90
N ARG A 77 5.42 -7.09 -5.19
CA ARG A 77 5.30 -8.48 -4.73
C ARG A 77 5.18 -8.45 -3.22
N LEU A 78 4.00 -8.80 -2.71
CA LEU A 78 3.67 -8.66 -1.30
C LEU A 78 3.52 -10.04 -0.66
N ASP A 79 4.19 -10.26 0.46
CA ASP A 79 3.90 -11.40 1.35
C ASP A 79 2.83 -10.96 2.35
N VAL A 80 1.63 -11.51 2.20
CA VAL A 80 0.43 -11.12 2.94
C VAL A 80 0.03 -12.22 3.90
N GLN A 81 -0.04 -11.89 5.18
CA GLN A 81 -0.74 -12.71 6.16
C GLN A 81 -2.24 -12.41 6.11
N ALA A 82 -3.07 -13.44 5.97
CA ALA A 82 -4.52 -13.31 6.04
C ALA A 82 -5.16 -14.46 6.84
N LEU A 83 -6.27 -14.15 7.50
CA LEU A 83 -7.06 -15.10 8.28
C LEU A 83 -8.02 -15.85 7.37
N GLN A 84 -7.95 -17.17 7.38
CA GLN A 84 -8.87 -18.02 6.62
C GLN A 84 -10.24 -18.15 7.30
N GLY A 85 -11.21 -18.70 6.57
CA GLY A 85 -12.55 -18.97 7.10
C GLY A 85 -12.59 -19.91 8.31
N ASP A 86 -11.56 -20.75 8.50
CA ASP A 86 -11.41 -21.63 9.66
C ASP A 86 -10.73 -20.96 10.87
N GLY A 87 -10.39 -19.67 10.76
CA GLY A 87 -9.77 -18.89 11.82
C GLY A 87 -8.26 -19.09 11.94
N LYS A 88 -7.60 -19.71 10.95
CA LYS A 88 -6.13 -19.81 10.92
C LYS A 88 -5.51 -18.76 10.01
N ASP A 89 -4.37 -18.23 10.42
CA ASP A 89 -3.55 -17.40 9.57
C ASP A 89 -2.83 -18.23 8.52
N ALA A 90 -2.73 -17.69 7.30
CA ALA A 90 -1.90 -18.23 6.24
C ALA A 90 -1.17 -17.11 5.50
N MET A 91 -0.04 -17.48 4.89
CA MET A 91 0.75 -16.59 4.05
C MET A 91 0.34 -16.76 2.60
N TYR A 92 0.22 -15.63 1.92
CA TYR A 92 -0.11 -15.51 0.52
C TYR A 92 0.87 -14.60 -0.17
N LYS A 93 1.10 -14.81 -1.46
CA LYS A 93 1.81 -13.86 -2.30
C LYS A 93 0.82 -13.12 -3.18
N ALA A 94 0.90 -11.81 -3.18
CA ALA A 94 0.09 -10.96 -4.02
C ALA A 94 0.99 -10.11 -4.92
N GLU A 95 0.76 -10.18 -6.23
CA GLU A 95 1.39 -9.28 -7.19
C GLU A 95 0.40 -8.20 -7.62
N VAL A 96 0.76 -6.94 -7.41
CA VAL A 96 -0.10 -5.79 -7.70
C VAL A 96 0.64 -4.80 -8.59
N PHE A 97 -0.03 -4.34 -9.64
CA PHE A 97 0.46 -3.26 -10.50
C PHE A 97 -0.32 -1.97 -10.25
N GLU A 98 0.41 -0.85 -10.13
CA GLU A 98 -0.13 0.50 -10.08
C GLU A 98 0.37 1.35 -11.26
N GLN A 99 -0.57 2.05 -11.89
CA GLN A 99 -0.26 3.02 -12.94
C GLN A 99 -0.87 4.38 -12.61
N GLY A 100 -0.16 5.47 -12.88
CA GLY A 100 -0.65 6.84 -12.64
C GLY A 100 -0.49 7.34 -11.20
N TRP A 101 0.31 6.65 -10.38
CA TRP A 101 0.68 7.08 -9.03
C TRP A 101 1.38 8.46 -9.06
N PRO A 102 1.09 9.40 -8.12
CA PRO A 102 0.19 9.26 -6.97
C PRO A 102 -1.25 9.80 -7.14
N THR A 103 -1.62 10.39 -8.28
CA THR A 103 -2.87 11.17 -8.40
C THR A 103 -4.00 10.48 -9.15
N ASN A 104 -3.73 9.68 -10.17
CA ASN A 104 -4.75 8.98 -10.96
C ASN A 104 -4.44 7.48 -11.01
N THR A 105 -4.30 6.90 -9.81
CA THR A 105 -3.83 5.54 -9.62
C THR A 105 -4.87 4.52 -10.07
N THR A 106 -4.52 3.72 -11.07
CA THR A 106 -5.25 2.49 -11.44
C THR A 106 -4.48 1.29 -10.89
N ARG A 107 -5.20 0.35 -10.27
CA ARG A 107 -4.63 -0.89 -9.72
C ARG A 107 -5.08 -2.12 -10.50
N ASN A 108 -4.18 -3.06 -10.70
CA ASN A 108 -4.48 -4.38 -11.23
C ASN A 108 -3.88 -5.47 -10.34
N LEU A 109 -4.65 -6.53 -10.06
CA LEU A 109 -4.16 -7.70 -9.34
C LEU A 109 -3.62 -8.66 -10.39
N ILE A 110 -2.30 -8.85 -10.43
CA ILE A 110 -1.64 -9.72 -11.39
C ILE A 110 -1.81 -11.18 -10.97
N SER A 111 -1.50 -11.48 -9.71
CA SER A 111 -1.58 -12.82 -9.14
C SER A 111 -1.87 -12.79 -7.64
N PHE A 112 -2.47 -13.87 -7.15
CA PHE A 112 -2.70 -14.12 -5.72
C PHE A 112 -2.62 -15.62 -5.47
N GLU A 113 -1.64 -16.07 -4.70
CA GLU A 113 -1.33 -17.48 -4.42
C GLU A 113 -1.11 -17.77 -2.94
#